data_AF-A0A1U9KHB3-F1
#
_entry.id   AF-A0A1U9KHB3-F1
#
_cell.length_a   1.000
_cell.length_b   1.000
_cell.length_c   1.000
_cell.angle_alpha   90.00
_cell.angle_beta   90.00
_cell.angle_gamma   90.00
#
_symmetry.space_group_name_H-M   'P 1'
#
loop_
_entity.id
_entity.type
_entity.pdbx_description
1 polymer ?
#
loop_
_entity_poly.entity_id
_entity_poly.type
_entity_poly.pdbx_seq_one_letter_code
_entity_poly.pdbx_strand_id
1 'polypeptide(L)'
;MSISAFDNLSSYIEYYKKNGGPSLIPIDIIGDELDITKATVVRMLQDGRLEGIKIGRSLYTSTESYISFVHDEKQRVQKVRLFLEECAKNGEIVTYAPVMEHVGLRWQSPPDRKIIGRILGEISTDTHKEKKIFLTAIVHKKQGSRTIPGNGFFDLVEYITGESPRGDEHTAAMNAANKVFKYYAKHRS
;
A
#
# COMPACT_ATOMS: atom_id res chain seq x y z
N MET A 1 10.75 18.50 1.20
CA MET A 1 10.77 19.56 0.17
C MET A 1 9.58 20.48 0.39
N SER A 2 9.71 21.76 0.05
CA SER A 2 8.79 22.83 0.49
C SER A 2 7.59 23.00 -0.45
N ILE A 3 6.46 23.40 0.13
CA ILE A 3 5.32 23.89 -0.62
C ILE A 3 5.71 25.24 -1.22
N SER A 4 5.72 25.34 -2.55
CA SER A 4 5.92 26.63 -3.21
C SER A 4 4.65 27.47 -3.08
N ALA A 5 4.76 28.75 -2.73
CA ALA A 5 3.62 29.60 -2.42
C ALA A 5 3.53 30.80 -3.35
N PHE A 6 2.32 31.05 -3.85
CA PHE A 6 1.95 32.19 -4.68
C PHE A 6 0.77 32.91 -4.02
N ASP A 7 0.81 34.23 -3.97
CA ASP A 7 -0.23 35.04 -3.32
C ASP A 7 -1.60 34.89 -4.00
N ASN A 8 -1.63 34.73 -5.32
CA ASN A 8 -2.86 34.62 -6.12
C ASN A 8 -2.58 33.94 -7.48
N LEU A 9 -3.66 33.73 -8.25
CA LEU A 9 -3.55 33.10 -9.57
C LEU A 9 -2.70 33.91 -10.55
N SER A 10 -2.78 35.24 -10.53
CA SER A 10 -2.03 36.08 -11.46
C SER A 10 -0.52 35.90 -11.28
N SER A 11 -0.02 35.88 -10.04
CA SER A 11 1.41 35.67 -9.78
C SER A 11 1.88 34.28 -10.17
N TYR A 12 1.03 33.25 -10.01
CA TYR A 12 1.34 31.91 -10.53
C TYR A 12 1.39 31.87 -12.06
N ILE A 13 0.45 32.52 -12.76
CA ILE A 13 0.43 32.54 -14.24
C ILE A 13 1.63 33.30 -14.81
N GLU A 14 2.06 34.40 -14.17
CA GLU A 14 3.28 35.11 -14.55
C GLU A 14 4.52 34.23 -14.39
N TYR A 15 4.62 33.51 -13.27
CA TYR A 15 5.68 32.53 -13.06
C TYR A 15 5.63 31.43 -14.13
N TYR A 16 4.45 30.89 -14.42
CA TYR A 16 4.24 29.82 -15.40
C TYR A 16 4.71 30.25 -16.79
N LYS A 17 4.32 31.45 -17.25
CA LYS A 17 4.72 31.99 -18.56
C LYS A 17 6.23 32.11 -18.71
N LYS A 18 6.93 32.48 -17.63
CA LYS A 18 8.37 32.73 -17.64
C LYS A 18 9.21 31.46 -17.51
N ASN A 19 8.73 30.49 -16.72
CA ASN A 19 9.56 29.34 -16.30
C ASN A 19 9.02 27.98 -16.77
N GLY A 20 7.80 27.91 -17.34
CA GLY A 20 7.15 26.65 -17.66
C GLY A 20 6.77 25.88 -16.38
N GLY A 21 5.76 26.36 -15.66
CA GLY A 21 5.32 25.74 -14.40
C GLY A 21 4.69 24.35 -14.61
N PRO A 22 4.54 23.54 -13.55
CA PRO A 22 3.93 22.21 -13.66
C PRO A 22 2.42 22.30 -13.89
N SER A 23 1.84 21.25 -14.46
CA SER A 23 0.38 21.08 -14.46
C SER A 23 -0.11 20.81 -13.03
N LEU A 24 -1.22 21.43 -12.63
CA LEU A 24 -1.70 21.37 -11.24
C LEU A 24 -2.98 20.55 -11.10
N ILE A 25 -3.06 19.78 -10.03
CA ILE A 25 -4.26 19.04 -9.61
C ILE A 25 -4.69 19.57 -8.23
N PRO A 26 -5.96 20.02 -8.06
CA PRO A 26 -6.49 20.36 -6.74
C PRO A 26 -6.40 19.17 -5.78
N ILE A 27 -5.97 19.41 -4.54
CA ILE A 27 -5.81 18.31 -3.56
C ILE A 27 -7.12 17.61 -3.19
N ASP A 28 -8.26 18.25 -3.43
CA ASP A 28 -9.58 17.66 -3.20
C ASP A 28 -9.84 16.51 -4.18
N ILE A 29 -9.49 16.69 -5.46
CA ILE A 29 -9.59 15.64 -6.49
C ILE A 29 -8.66 14.47 -6.17
N ILE A 30 -7.46 14.76 -5.65
CA ILE A 30 -6.54 13.71 -5.19
C ILE A 30 -7.10 12.93 -4.00
N GLY A 31 -7.78 13.63 -3.08
CA GLY A 31 -8.44 13.00 -1.94
C GLY A 31 -9.52 12.01 -2.39
N ASP A 32 -10.38 12.44 -3.31
CA ASP A 32 -11.45 11.62 -3.86
C ASP A 32 -10.90 10.41 -4.62
N GLU A 33 -9.91 10.60 -5.49
CA GLU A 33 -9.29 9.52 -6.29
C GLU A 33 -8.60 8.47 -5.41
N LEU A 34 -7.97 8.88 -4.32
CA LEU A 34 -7.28 7.99 -3.40
C LEU A 34 -8.16 7.47 -2.25
N ASP A 35 -9.44 7.85 -2.22
CA ASP A 35 -10.38 7.59 -1.11
C ASP A 35 -9.79 7.96 0.27
N ILE A 36 -9.20 9.15 0.37
CA ILE A 36 -8.62 9.69 1.60
C ILE A 36 -9.06 11.13 1.85
N THR A 37 -9.09 11.51 3.13
CA THR A 37 -9.46 12.88 3.49
C THR A 37 -8.48 13.91 2.95
N LYS A 38 -8.97 15.13 2.65
CA LYS A 38 -8.14 16.30 2.34
C LYS A 38 -7.01 16.51 3.35
N ALA A 39 -7.28 16.31 4.64
CA ALA A 39 -6.29 16.44 5.71
C ALA A 39 -5.13 15.43 5.55
N THR A 40 -5.44 14.21 5.08
CA THR A 40 -4.43 13.21 4.73
C THR A 40 -3.56 13.67 3.56
N VAL A 41 -4.16 14.23 2.50
CA VAL A 41 -3.41 14.76 1.35
C VAL A 41 -2.50 15.92 1.78
N VAL A 42 -2.99 16.84 2.61
CA VAL A 42 -2.16 17.93 3.18
C VAL A 42 -0.97 17.37 3.95
N ARG A 43 -1.18 16.32 4.76
CA ARG A 43 -0.09 15.66 5.47
C ARG A 43 0.91 15.00 4.51
N MET A 44 0.44 14.40 3.42
CA MET A 44 1.34 13.85 2.39
C MET A 44 2.24 14.92 1.76
N LEU A 45 1.72 16.14 1.57
CA LEU A 45 2.54 17.28 1.13
C LEU A 45 3.57 17.70 2.20
N GLN A 46 3.16 17.75 3.47
CA GLN A 46 4.05 18.11 4.59
C GLN A 46 5.18 17.08 4.79
N ASP A 47 4.85 15.80 4.68
CA ASP A 47 5.78 14.68 4.83
C ASP A 47 6.62 14.45 3.56
N GLY A 48 6.41 15.24 2.49
CA GLY A 48 7.19 15.19 1.25
C GLY A 48 6.88 13.98 0.36
N ARG A 49 5.76 13.29 0.57
CA ARG A 49 5.26 12.21 -0.30
C ARG A 49 4.66 12.74 -1.60
N LEU A 50 4.18 13.98 -1.56
CA LEU A 50 3.70 14.75 -2.70
C LEU A 50 4.37 16.13 -2.67
N GLU A 51 4.53 16.74 -3.82
CA GLU A 51 5.02 18.11 -3.97
C GLU A 51 3.85 19.08 -4.10
N GLY A 52 3.86 20.13 -3.28
CA GLY A 52 2.73 21.04 -3.15
C GLY A 52 2.98 22.42 -3.72
N ILE A 53 1.93 23.00 -4.31
CA ILE A 53 1.87 24.41 -4.67
C ILE A 53 0.65 25.04 -4.02
N LYS A 54 0.87 26.14 -3.31
CA LYS A 54 -0.19 26.97 -2.73
C LYS A 54 -0.43 28.19 -3.61
N ILE A 55 -1.68 28.42 -4.01
CA ILE A 55 -2.10 29.61 -4.76
C ILE A 55 -3.24 30.28 -3.97
N GLY A 56 -2.96 31.43 -3.38
CA GLY A 56 -3.86 32.08 -2.43
C GLY A 56 -4.18 31.16 -1.25
N ARG A 57 -5.44 30.74 -1.12
CA ARG A 57 -5.90 29.82 -0.06
C ARG A 57 -5.98 28.36 -0.51
N SER A 58 -5.78 28.09 -1.79
CA SER A 58 -5.94 26.76 -2.39
C SER A 58 -4.61 26.03 -2.45
N LEU A 59 -4.67 24.71 -2.27
CA LEU A 59 -3.52 23.81 -2.35
C LEU A 59 -3.69 22.88 -3.56
N TYR A 60 -2.58 22.66 -4.23
CA TYR A 60 -2.45 21.85 -5.43
C TYR A 60 -1.25 20.92 -5.29
N THR A 61 -1.28 19.79 -5.99
CA THR A 61 -0.09 18.98 -6.29
C THR A 61 0.25 19.12 -7.76
N SER A 62 1.51 18.93 -8.14
CA SER A 62 1.84 18.77 -9.56
C SER A 62 1.37 17.41 -10.08
N THR A 63 0.99 17.35 -11.36
CA THR A 63 0.65 16.11 -12.05
C THR A 63 1.82 15.12 -12.02
N GLU A 64 3.04 15.62 -12.22
CA GLU A 64 4.27 14.82 -12.22
C GLU A 64 4.52 14.19 -10.84
N SER A 65 4.34 14.95 -9.77
CA SER A 65 4.49 14.43 -8.41
C SER A 65 3.44 13.36 -8.09
N TYR A 66 2.19 13.56 -8.52
CA TYR A 66 1.14 12.57 -8.34
C TYR A 66 1.41 11.28 -9.13
N ILE A 67 1.84 11.39 -10.39
CA ILE A 67 2.20 10.21 -11.21
C ILE A 67 3.37 9.46 -10.57
N SER A 68 4.40 10.16 -10.11
CA SER A 68 5.55 9.57 -9.41
C SER A 68 5.10 8.85 -8.15
N PHE A 69 4.25 9.48 -7.34
CA PHE A 69 3.68 8.89 -6.14
C PHE A 69 2.94 7.58 -6.43
N VAL A 70 2.01 7.58 -7.40
CA VAL A 70 1.26 6.38 -7.79
C VAL A 70 2.19 5.29 -8.32
N HIS A 71 3.19 5.67 -9.12
CA HIS A 71 4.19 4.73 -9.63
C HIS A 71 4.97 4.08 -8.49
N ASP A 72 5.48 4.86 -7.55
CA ASP A 72 6.23 4.37 -6.39
C ASP A 72 5.39 3.46 -5.51
N GLU A 73 4.11 3.77 -5.31
CA GLU A 73 3.21 2.89 -4.56
C GLU A 73 3.03 1.54 -5.27
N LYS A 74 2.78 1.54 -6.58
CA LYS A 74 2.69 0.30 -7.38
C LYS A 74 3.98 -0.51 -7.34
N GLN A 75 5.14 0.14 -7.43
CA GLN A 75 6.43 -0.54 -7.33
C GLN A 75 6.63 -1.19 -5.96
N ARG A 76 6.19 -0.53 -4.86
CA ARG A 76 6.26 -1.14 -3.52
C ARG A 76 5.37 -2.37 -3.41
N VAL A 77 4.13 -2.28 -3.90
CA VAL A 77 3.21 -3.43 -3.93
C VAL A 77 3.82 -4.58 -4.72
N GLN A 78 4.36 -4.30 -5.91
CA GLN A 78 4.97 -5.31 -6.75
C GLN A 78 6.21 -5.95 -6.10
N LYS A 79 7.07 -5.17 -5.43
CA LYS A 79 8.23 -5.69 -4.69
C LYS A 79 7.81 -6.65 -3.57
N VAL A 80 6.85 -6.24 -2.73
CA VAL A 80 6.31 -7.11 -1.67
C VAL A 80 5.69 -8.36 -2.27
N ARG A 81 4.91 -8.22 -3.34
CA ARG A 81 4.30 -9.36 -4.03
C ARG A 81 5.36 -10.36 -4.49
N LEU A 82 6.36 -9.93 -5.25
CA LEU A 82 7.44 -10.80 -5.75
C LEU A 82 8.19 -11.50 -4.62
N PHE A 83 8.50 -10.78 -3.55
CA PHE A 83 9.11 -11.35 -2.35
C PHE A 83 8.24 -12.47 -1.74
N LEU A 84 6.94 -12.23 -1.57
CA LEU A 84 6.03 -13.25 -1.04
C LEU A 84 5.84 -14.42 -2.00
N GLU A 85 5.85 -14.19 -3.32
CA GLU A 85 5.80 -15.28 -4.30
C GLU A 85 7.04 -16.17 -4.23
N GLU A 86 8.22 -15.60 -3.97
CA GLU A 86 9.45 -16.35 -3.75
C GLU A 86 9.37 -17.20 -2.46
N CYS A 87 8.97 -16.61 -1.34
CA CYS A 87 8.73 -17.36 -0.09
C CYS A 87 7.69 -18.49 -0.29
N ALA A 88 6.59 -18.20 -1.00
CA ALA A 88 5.57 -19.18 -1.32
C ALA A 88 6.10 -20.34 -2.16
N LYS A 89 6.95 -20.05 -3.16
CA LYS A 89 7.62 -21.09 -3.96
C LYS A 89 8.53 -21.94 -3.10
N ASN A 90 9.17 -21.39 -2.07
CA ASN A 90 10.04 -22.11 -1.14
C ASN A 90 9.28 -22.84 -0.02
N GLY A 91 7.97 -22.63 0.11
CA GLY A 91 7.17 -23.22 1.19
C GLY A 91 7.38 -22.52 2.55
N GLU A 92 7.78 -21.25 2.52
CA GLU A 92 8.17 -20.49 3.71
C GLU A 92 7.04 -19.61 4.24
N ILE A 93 6.84 -19.65 5.55
CA ILE A 93 6.06 -18.66 6.29
C ILE A 93 7.01 -17.54 6.70
N VAL A 94 6.64 -16.29 6.42
CA VAL A 94 7.45 -15.10 6.74
C VAL A 94 6.78 -14.28 7.83
N THR A 95 7.57 -13.53 8.61
CA THR A 95 7.01 -12.59 9.58
C THR A 95 6.88 -11.18 8.99
N TYR A 96 6.10 -10.32 9.62
CA TYR A 96 5.91 -8.94 9.15
C TYR A 96 7.22 -8.14 9.04
N ALA A 97 8.20 -8.36 9.92
CA ALA A 97 9.42 -7.55 9.94
C ALA A 97 10.24 -7.67 8.64
N PRO A 98 10.61 -8.87 8.15
CA PRO A 98 11.27 -9.04 6.85
C PRO A 98 10.48 -8.44 5.68
N VAL A 99 9.15 -8.59 5.68
CA VAL A 99 8.29 -8.03 4.62
C VAL A 99 8.37 -6.50 4.59
N MET A 100 8.33 -5.87 5.76
CA MET A 100 8.42 -4.40 5.89
C MET A 100 9.80 -3.90 5.51
N GLU A 101 10.85 -4.56 6.01
CA GLU A 101 12.25 -4.21 5.73
C GLU A 101 12.57 -4.28 4.23
N HIS A 102 11.97 -5.25 3.51
CA HIS A 102 12.13 -5.41 2.06
C HIS A 102 11.71 -4.17 1.24
N VAL A 103 10.83 -3.33 1.79
CA VAL A 103 10.39 -2.07 1.17
C VAL A 103 10.77 -0.83 1.98
N GLY A 104 11.76 -0.95 2.87
CA GLY A 104 12.29 0.17 3.65
C GLY A 104 11.34 0.68 4.75
N LEU A 105 10.35 -0.14 5.15
CA LEU A 105 9.42 0.17 6.23
C LEU A 105 9.94 -0.38 7.57
N ARG A 106 9.61 0.28 8.67
CA ARG A 106 10.03 -0.11 10.03
C ARG A 106 8.85 -0.70 10.80
N TRP A 107 8.98 -1.93 11.30
CA TRP A 107 7.91 -2.62 12.01
C TRP A 107 7.50 -1.93 13.33
N GLN A 108 8.40 -1.16 13.94
CA GLN A 108 8.13 -0.37 15.14
C GLN A 108 7.32 0.90 14.85
N SER A 109 7.26 1.36 13.59
CA SER A 109 6.57 2.59 13.19
C SER A 109 5.08 2.32 12.96
N PRO A 110 4.15 2.85 13.78
CA PRO A 110 2.72 2.67 13.54
C PRO A 110 2.24 3.16 12.16
N PRO A 111 2.71 4.30 11.62
CA PRO A 111 2.44 4.69 10.23
C PRO A 111 2.86 3.63 9.21
N ASP A 112 4.07 3.07 9.34
CA ASP A 112 4.59 2.07 8.41
C ASP A 112 3.78 0.76 8.49
N ARG A 113 3.30 0.40 9.69
CA ARG A 113 2.37 -0.73 9.88
C ARG A 113 1.05 -0.54 9.13
N LYS A 114 0.53 0.68 9.04
CA LYS A 114 -0.66 0.98 8.22
C LYS A 114 -0.34 0.82 6.73
N ILE A 115 0.83 1.30 6.29
CA ILE A 115 1.28 1.18 4.90
C ILE A 115 1.38 -0.30 4.50
N ILE A 116 2.06 -1.14 5.29
CA ILE A 116 2.17 -2.55 4.96
C ILE A 116 0.83 -3.27 5.00
N GLY A 117 -0.06 -2.92 5.93
CA GLY A 117 -1.43 -3.46 5.98
C GLY A 117 -2.19 -3.22 4.66
N ARG A 118 -2.12 -2.00 4.13
CA ARG A 118 -2.72 -1.66 2.82
C ARG A 118 -2.09 -2.45 1.68
N ILE A 119 -0.75 -2.51 1.61
CA ILE A 119 -0.04 -3.26 0.57
C ILE A 119 -0.44 -4.73 0.58
N LEU A 120 -0.50 -5.36 1.76
CA LEU A 120 -0.91 -6.75 1.89
C LEU A 120 -2.39 -6.95 1.51
N GLY A 121 -3.26 -5.97 1.81
CA GLY A 121 -4.65 -5.98 1.39
C GLY A 121 -4.82 -5.99 -0.13
N GLU A 122 -4.07 -5.14 -0.83
CA GLU A 122 -4.05 -5.06 -2.29
C GLU A 122 -3.56 -6.38 -2.91
N ILE A 123 -2.43 -6.91 -2.42
CA ILE A 123 -1.89 -8.21 -2.88
C ILE A 123 -2.89 -9.34 -2.68
N SER A 124 -3.56 -9.40 -1.52
CA SER A 124 -4.57 -10.42 -1.25
C SER A 124 -5.78 -10.30 -2.19
N THR A 125 -6.23 -9.09 -2.46
CA THR A 125 -7.34 -8.83 -3.39
C THR A 125 -6.99 -9.31 -4.81
N ASP A 126 -5.82 -8.92 -5.30
CA ASP A 126 -5.34 -9.27 -6.64
C ASP A 126 -5.12 -10.77 -6.77
N THR A 127 -4.40 -11.38 -5.82
CA THR A 127 -4.09 -12.82 -5.87
C THR A 127 -5.33 -13.68 -5.70
N HIS A 128 -6.34 -13.23 -4.94
CA HIS A 128 -7.61 -13.92 -4.87
C HIS A 128 -8.37 -13.82 -6.19
N LYS A 129 -8.41 -12.63 -6.81
CA LYS A 129 -9.06 -12.42 -8.11
C LYS A 129 -8.42 -13.27 -9.20
N GLU A 130 -7.10 -13.25 -9.30
CA GLU A 130 -6.31 -13.92 -10.35
C GLU A 130 -6.21 -15.43 -10.14
N LYS A 131 -5.94 -15.88 -8.91
CA LYS A 131 -5.44 -17.24 -8.61
C LYS A 131 -6.29 -17.99 -7.60
N LYS A 132 -7.35 -17.35 -7.04
CA LYS A 132 -8.21 -17.91 -5.98
C LYS A 132 -7.43 -18.34 -4.72
N ILE A 133 -6.34 -17.63 -4.42
CA ILE A 133 -5.54 -17.79 -3.21
C ILE A 133 -5.33 -16.43 -2.54
N PHE A 134 -5.07 -16.42 -1.25
CA PHE A 134 -4.64 -15.22 -0.54
C PHE A 134 -3.13 -15.33 -0.29
N LEU A 135 -2.30 -14.76 -1.17
CA LEU A 135 -0.84 -14.90 -1.06
C LEU A 135 -0.33 -14.45 0.31
N THR A 136 -0.93 -13.41 0.91
CA THR A 136 -0.50 -12.89 2.21
C THR A 136 -0.86 -13.78 3.40
N ALA A 137 -1.53 -14.93 3.18
CA ALA A 137 -1.78 -15.93 4.21
C ALA A 137 -0.49 -16.50 4.82
N ILE A 138 0.65 -16.37 4.12
CA ILE A 138 1.96 -16.81 4.61
C ILE A 138 2.67 -15.76 5.49
N VAL A 139 2.07 -14.59 5.70
CA VAL A 139 2.66 -13.50 6.50
C VAL A 139 2.10 -13.54 7.92
N HIS A 140 2.91 -13.95 8.88
CA HIS A 140 2.48 -14.20 10.26
C HIS A 140 3.07 -13.19 11.26
N LYS A 141 2.34 -12.96 12.35
CA LYS A 141 2.89 -12.43 13.62
C LYS A 141 3.29 -13.61 14.51
N LYS A 142 4.31 -13.39 15.35
CA LYS A 142 4.68 -14.35 16.40
C LYS A 142 3.71 -14.23 17.57
N GLN A 143 3.11 -15.33 18.00
CA GLN A 143 2.20 -15.38 19.15
C GLN A 143 2.55 -16.59 20.02
N GLY A 144 3.44 -16.39 20.98
CA GLY A 144 3.97 -17.48 21.81
C GLY A 144 4.72 -18.52 20.97
N SER A 145 4.29 -19.78 21.05
CA SER A 145 4.83 -20.90 20.25
C SER A 145 4.17 -21.06 18.88
N ARG A 146 3.12 -20.29 18.57
CA ARG A 146 2.39 -20.33 17.30
C ARG A 146 2.67 -19.09 16.47
N THR A 147 2.46 -19.20 15.16
CA THR A 147 2.47 -18.05 14.25
C THR A 147 1.14 -18.05 13.51
N ILE A 148 0.49 -16.89 13.46
CA ILE A 148 -0.75 -16.69 12.71
C ILE A 148 -0.71 -15.33 12.01
N PRO A 149 -1.46 -15.11 10.93
CA PRO A 149 -1.66 -13.79 10.36
C PRO A 149 -2.21 -12.78 11.38
N GLY A 150 -2.03 -11.48 11.11
CA GLY A 150 -2.71 -10.44 11.88
C GLY A 150 -4.22 -10.47 11.67
N ASN A 151 -5.01 -9.92 12.60
CA ASN A 151 -6.48 -9.96 12.55
C ASN A 151 -7.04 -9.38 11.23
N GLY A 152 -6.42 -8.32 10.72
CA GLY A 152 -6.81 -7.71 9.44
C GLY A 152 -6.72 -8.64 8.23
N PHE A 153 -6.00 -9.77 8.30
CA PHE A 153 -6.06 -10.81 7.27
C PHE A 153 -7.40 -11.54 7.27
N PHE A 154 -7.92 -11.90 8.44
CA PHE A 154 -9.19 -12.62 8.55
C PHE A 154 -10.36 -11.72 8.18
N ASP A 155 -10.35 -10.47 8.64
CA ASP A 155 -11.35 -9.45 8.26
C ASP A 155 -11.38 -9.27 6.73
N LEU A 156 -10.19 -9.26 6.10
CA LEU A 156 -10.07 -9.14 4.64
C LEU A 156 -10.59 -10.37 3.90
N VAL A 157 -10.27 -11.57 4.38
CA VAL A 157 -10.76 -12.83 3.78
C VAL A 157 -12.28 -12.83 3.82
N GLU A 158 -12.88 -12.55 4.98
CA GLU A 158 -14.33 -12.47 5.14
C GLU A 158 -14.96 -11.39 4.25
N TYR A 159 -14.36 -10.21 4.17
CA TYR A 159 -14.81 -9.15 3.27
C TYR A 159 -14.81 -9.58 1.79
N ILE A 160 -13.78 -10.32 1.36
CA ILE A 160 -13.61 -10.73 -0.05
C ILE A 160 -14.46 -11.96 -0.41
N THR A 161 -14.60 -12.93 0.49
CA THR A 161 -15.30 -14.20 0.20
C THR A 161 -16.74 -14.22 0.71
N GLY A 162 -17.10 -13.35 1.65
CA GLY A 162 -18.34 -13.44 2.43
C GLY A 162 -18.36 -14.59 3.44
N GLU A 163 -17.23 -15.28 3.64
CA GLU A 163 -17.14 -16.42 4.54
C GLU A 163 -16.18 -16.13 5.70
N SER A 164 -16.67 -16.26 6.93
CA SER A 164 -15.80 -16.22 8.11
C SER A 164 -14.87 -17.45 8.12
N PRO A 165 -13.66 -17.34 8.73
CA PRO A 165 -12.72 -18.45 8.82
C PRO A 165 -13.34 -19.69 9.49
N ARG A 166 -13.23 -20.86 8.84
CA ARG A 166 -13.70 -22.13 9.43
C ARG A 166 -12.69 -22.67 10.45
N GLY A 167 -13.16 -22.98 11.66
CA GLY A 167 -12.34 -23.52 12.75
C GLY A 167 -11.65 -22.43 13.56
N ASP A 168 -10.64 -22.79 14.36
CA ASP A 168 -9.82 -21.80 15.04
C ASP A 168 -8.90 -21.05 14.06
N GLU A 169 -8.55 -19.80 14.39
CA GLU A 169 -7.75 -18.92 13.53
C GLU A 169 -6.45 -19.56 13.04
N HIS A 170 -5.78 -20.36 13.89
CA HIS A 170 -4.53 -21.02 13.51
C HIS A 170 -4.78 -22.10 12.45
N THR A 171 -5.80 -22.94 12.63
CA THR A 171 -6.19 -23.93 11.62
C THR A 171 -6.61 -23.26 10.30
N ALA A 172 -7.40 -22.20 10.37
CA ALA A 172 -7.81 -21.44 9.18
C ALA A 172 -6.61 -20.83 8.44
N ALA A 173 -5.67 -20.22 9.18
CA ALA A 173 -4.44 -19.67 8.64
C ALA A 173 -3.58 -20.73 7.93
N MET A 174 -3.34 -21.86 8.60
CA MET A 174 -2.55 -22.95 8.02
C MET A 174 -3.20 -23.54 6.77
N ASN A 175 -4.54 -23.66 6.73
CA ASN A 175 -5.26 -24.08 5.54
C ASN A 175 -5.09 -23.09 4.38
N ALA A 176 -5.15 -21.78 4.65
CA ALA A 176 -4.93 -20.75 3.64
C ALA A 176 -3.48 -20.76 3.13
N ALA A 177 -2.49 -20.83 4.01
CA ALA A 177 -1.07 -20.95 3.66
C ALA A 177 -0.79 -22.22 2.82
N ASN A 178 -1.37 -23.36 3.20
CA ASN A 178 -1.25 -24.60 2.45
C ASN A 178 -1.84 -24.50 1.03
N LYS A 179 -2.93 -23.74 0.83
CA LYS A 179 -3.47 -23.48 -0.52
C LYS A 179 -2.47 -22.68 -1.36
N VAL A 180 -1.81 -21.68 -0.76
CA VAL A 180 -0.75 -20.90 -1.41
C VAL A 180 0.41 -21.81 -1.82
N PHE A 181 0.94 -22.61 -0.89
CA PHE A 181 2.06 -23.50 -1.19
C PHE A 181 1.72 -24.55 -2.26
N LYS A 182 0.53 -25.15 -2.19
CA LYS A 182 0.06 -26.08 -3.24
C LYS A 182 -0.05 -25.42 -4.61
N TYR A 183 -0.54 -24.18 -4.66
CA TYR A 183 -0.61 -23.42 -5.89
C TYR A 183 0.78 -23.22 -6.49
N TYR A 184 1.75 -22.70 -5.72
CA TYR A 184 3.09 -22.42 -6.23
C TYR A 184 3.92 -23.68 -6.49
N ALA A 185 3.72 -24.76 -5.74
CA ALA A 185 4.37 -26.05 -6.01
C ALA A 185 3.94 -26.63 -7.37
N LYS A 186 2.67 -26.49 -7.76
CA LYS A 186 2.15 -26.95 -9.06
C LYS A 186 2.67 -26.11 -10.24
N HIS A 187 3.10 -24.88 -9.99
CA HIS A 187 3.52 -23.91 -11.01
C HIS A 187 5.01 -23.53 -10.87
N ARG A 188 5.84 -24.42 -10.32
CA ARG A 188 7.30 -24.31 -10.39
C ARG A 188 7.75 -24.60 -11.82
N SER A 189 7.87 -23.55 -12.63
CA SER A 189 8.61 -23.54 -13.91
C SER A 189 10.02 -23.04 -13.68
#